data_AF-A0A067Q096-F1
#
_entry.id   AF-A0A067Q096-F1
#
_cell.length_a   1.000
_cell.length_b   1.000
_cell.length_c   1.000
_cell.angle_alpha   90.00
_cell.angle_beta   90.00
_cell.angle_gamma   90.00
#
_symmetry.space_group_name_H-M   'P 1'
#
loop_
_entity.id
_entity.type
_entity.pdbx_description
1 polymer ?
#
loop_
_entity_poly.entity_id
_entity_poly.type
_entity_poly.pdbx_seq_one_letter_code
_entity_poly.pdbx_strand_id
1 'polypeptide(L)'
;MITLSTGSRQPTRDPWPLECLIHERSVALGMAIDSSTHSAYTSALNSYITFCQLHQFPLEPTEDSFSFFAVYMSHHINPRSVDAYLSGICNQLEPHFPNVRTIRKGLLVSRTICGCKRLRGTPVKRKLPLSTDGLLHVIKDLELSSDHDDKLFLTQILTGFHGLLRLVELGMPDPKKHRNWRKFTLRSSVEWLSSSTYAFILPAHKADITFESNKILGATPAVIQATGRWSSEAFRLYIRKNPILLQALLFGNHGN
;
A
#
# COMPACT_ATOMS: atom_id res chain seq x y z
N MET A 1 18.49 7.97 -39.55
CA MET A 1 19.43 8.51 -38.55
C MET A 1 18.79 9.78 -38.01
N ILE A 2 18.40 9.82 -36.74
CA ILE A 2 17.69 10.98 -36.16
C ILE A 2 18.76 12.01 -35.77
N THR A 3 18.79 13.17 -36.42
CA THR A 3 19.72 14.26 -36.09
C THR A 3 19.14 15.13 -34.98
N LEU A 4 19.98 15.48 -34.01
CA LEU A 4 19.62 16.38 -32.90
C LEU A 4 19.33 17.79 -33.45
N SER A 5 18.31 18.44 -32.89
CA SER A 5 17.94 19.82 -33.25
C SER A 5 19.06 20.79 -32.87
N THR A 6 19.44 21.64 -33.82
CA THR A 6 20.52 22.64 -33.71
C THR A 6 20.27 23.71 -32.63
N GLY A 7 19.07 23.78 -32.07
CA GLY A 7 18.70 24.73 -31.02
C GLY A 7 18.72 24.19 -29.58
N SER A 8 19.03 22.91 -29.36
CA SER A 8 18.97 22.34 -28.01
C SER A 8 20.18 22.75 -27.16
N ARG A 9 19.98 23.60 -26.15
CA ARG A 9 20.99 23.98 -25.16
C ARG A 9 21.15 22.89 -24.09
N GLN A 10 21.58 21.69 -24.47
CA GLN A 10 21.92 20.67 -23.49
C GLN A 10 23.33 20.95 -22.94
N PRO A 11 23.51 20.92 -21.60
CA PRO A 11 24.84 21.03 -21.02
C PRO A 11 25.73 19.89 -21.50
N THR A 12 27.02 20.13 -21.65
CA THR A 12 28.01 19.08 -21.93
C THR A 12 28.03 18.08 -20.78
N ARG A 13 27.79 16.81 -21.09
CA ARG A 13 27.80 15.69 -20.14
C ARG A 13 28.80 14.67 -20.64
N ASP A 14 29.70 14.24 -19.77
CA ASP A 14 30.62 13.16 -20.10
C ASP A 14 29.84 11.84 -20.29
N PRO A 15 30.22 11.01 -21.28
CA PRO A 15 29.59 9.72 -21.47
C PRO A 15 29.88 8.80 -20.28
N TRP A 16 28.84 8.19 -19.73
CA TRP A 16 29.01 7.15 -18.72
C TRP A 16 29.33 5.81 -19.39
N PRO A 17 30.29 5.03 -18.85
CA PRO A 17 30.47 3.64 -19.24
C PRO A 17 29.19 2.82 -19.06
N LEU A 18 29.02 1.75 -19.86
CA LEU A 18 27.85 0.88 -19.78
C LEU A 18 27.66 0.30 -18.37
N GLU A 19 28.75 -0.08 -17.70
CA GLU A 19 28.72 -0.60 -16.33
C GLU A 19 28.16 0.42 -15.33
N CYS A 20 28.54 1.69 -15.46
CA CYS A 20 28.02 2.79 -14.65
C CYS A 20 26.51 2.96 -14.89
N LEU A 21 26.07 2.95 -16.15
CA LEU A 21 24.64 3.02 -16.50
C LEU A 21 23.84 1.85 -15.90
N ILE A 22 24.38 0.63 -15.94
CA ILE A 22 23.74 -0.56 -15.36
C ILE A 22 23.67 -0.45 -13.83
N HIS A 23 24.75 0.00 -13.19
CA HIS A 23 24.82 0.19 -11.75
C HIS A 23 23.82 1.23 -11.26
N GLU A 24 23.87 2.44 -11.82
CA GLU A 24 22.98 3.55 -11.45
C GLU A 24 21.51 3.20 -11.69
N ARG A 25 21.20 2.50 -12.80
CA ARG A 25 19.85 1.98 -13.05
C ARG A 25 19.43 1.00 -11.96
N SER A 26 20.31 0.10 -11.53
CA SER A 26 20.01 -0.88 -10.48
C SER A 26 19.73 -0.21 -9.14
N VAL A 27 20.52 0.82 -8.78
CA VAL A 27 20.29 1.64 -7.58
C VAL A 27 18.94 2.36 -7.66
N ALA A 28 18.62 3.00 -8.79
CA ALA A 28 17.35 3.68 -8.99
C ALA A 28 16.14 2.73 -8.89
N LEU A 29 16.23 1.54 -9.49
CA LEU A 29 15.19 0.51 -9.40
C LEU A 29 15.01 -0.01 -7.96
N GLY A 30 16.10 -0.16 -7.21
CA GLY A 30 16.04 -0.54 -5.79
C GLY A 30 15.34 0.52 -4.94
N MET A 31 15.61 1.81 -5.20
CA MET A 31 14.99 2.92 -4.48
C MET A 31 13.52 3.16 -4.85
N ALA A 32 13.07 2.67 -6.02
CA ALA A 32 11.68 2.75 -6.45
C ALA A 32 10.73 1.87 -5.61
N ILE A 33 11.26 0.93 -4.82
CA ILE A 33 10.48 -0.02 -4.02
C ILE A 33 10.77 0.20 -2.55
N ASP A 34 9.71 0.31 -1.73
CA ASP A 34 9.88 0.40 -0.29
C ASP A 34 10.49 -0.89 0.31
N SER A 35 11.32 -0.75 1.34
CA SER A 35 11.97 -1.88 2.05
C SER A 35 11.00 -2.98 2.51
N SER A 36 9.78 -2.62 2.93
CA SER A 36 8.75 -3.58 3.35
C SER A 36 8.20 -4.35 2.15
N THR A 37 7.98 -3.67 1.02
CA THR A 37 7.58 -4.28 -0.25
C THR A 37 8.67 -5.19 -0.78
N HIS A 38 9.94 -4.75 -0.75
CA HIS A 38 11.08 -5.57 -1.14
C HIS A 38 11.13 -6.86 -0.30
N SER A 39 10.97 -6.75 1.02
CA SER A 39 10.92 -7.92 1.91
C SER A 39 9.80 -8.91 1.55
N ALA A 40 8.61 -8.39 1.20
CA ALA A 40 7.49 -9.21 0.78
C ALA A 40 7.77 -9.91 -0.55
N TYR A 41 8.40 -9.22 -1.50
CA TYR A 41 8.77 -9.78 -2.80
C TYR A 41 9.86 -10.85 -2.67
N THR A 42 10.88 -10.63 -1.84
CA THR A 42 11.89 -11.65 -1.51
C THR A 42 11.23 -12.89 -0.89
N SER A 43 10.26 -12.71 0.03
CA SER A 43 9.53 -13.83 0.60
C SER A 43 8.73 -14.62 -0.44
N ALA A 44 8.11 -13.91 -1.40
CA ALA A 44 7.38 -14.54 -2.51
C ALA A 44 8.32 -15.30 -3.45
N LEU A 45 9.48 -14.72 -3.79
CA LEU A 45 10.51 -15.37 -4.58
C LEU A 45 11.02 -16.64 -3.90
N ASN A 46 11.34 -16.59 -2.61
CA ASN A 46 11.79 -17.76 -1.85
C ASN A 46 10.75 -18.89 -1.88
N SER A 47 9.46 -18.54 -1.82
CA SER A 47 8.37 -19.52 -1.94
C SER A 47 8.36 -20.20 -3.31
N TYR A 48 8.61 -19.43 -4.37
CA TYR A 48 8.70 -19.96 -5.74
C TYR A 48 9.94 -20.82 -5.95
N ILE A 49 11.12 -20.39 -5.48
CA ILE A 49 12.36 -21.18 -5.56
C ILE A 49 12.18 -22.51 -4.83
N THR A 50 11.60 -22.49 -3.62
CA THR A 50 11.31 -23.69 -2.84
C THR A 50 10.37 -24.62 -3.61
N PHE A 51 9.30 -24.09 -4.20
CA PHE A 51 8.40 -24.86 -5.07
C PHE A 51 9.15 -25.50 -6.26
N CYS A 52 9.98 -24.73 -6.97
CA CYS A 52 10.74 -25.25 -8.09
C CYS A 52 11.70 -26.37 -7.66
N GLN A 53 12.38 -26.22 -6.53
CA GLN A 53 13.27 -27.24 -5.98
C GLN A 53 12.51 -28.52 -5.58
N LEU A 54 11.38 -28.38 -4.88
CA LEU A 54 10.56 -29.50 -4.44
C LEU A 54 9.99 -30.32 -5.61
N HIS A 55 9.63 -29.66 -6.70
CA HIS A 55 8.99 -30.28 -7.85
C HIS A 55 9.93 -30.46 -9.06
N GLN A 56 11.23 -30.20 -8.87
CA GLN A 56 12.26 -30.31 -9.91
C GLN A 56 11.95 -29.49 -11.18
N PHE A 57 11.29 -28.33 -11.02
CA PHE A 57 11.07 -27.39 -12.11
C PHE A 57 12.28 -26.46 -12.30
N PRO A 58 12.57 -26.02 -13.53
CA PRO A 58 13.49 -24.92 -13.77
C PRO A 58 13.08 -23.64 -13.03
N LEU A 59 14.05 -22.80 -12.70
CA LEU A 59 13.77 -21.47 -12.13
C LEU A 59 13.24 -20.47 -13.16
N GLU A 60 13.49 -20.73 -14.46
CA GLU A 60 12.93 -19.93 -15.54
C GLU A 60 11.41 -20.11 -15.59
N PRO A 61 10.62 -19.04 -15.39
CA PRO A 61 9.19 -19.16 -15.37
C PRO A 61 8.62 -19.49 -16.74
N THR A 62 7.71 -20.45 -16.79
CA THR A 62 6.80 -20.74 -17.90
C THR A 62 5.35 -20.54 -17.47
N GLU A 63 4.41 -20.47 -18.43
CA GLU A 63 2.98 -20.37 -18.10
C GLU A 63 2.53 -21.56 -17.23
N ASP A 64 3.00 -22.76 -17.54
CA ASP A 64 2.74 -23.96 -16.76
C ASP A 64 3.29 -23.85 -15.34
N SER A 65 4.57 -23.46 -15.18
CA SER A 65 5.19 -23.36 -13.85
C SER A 65 4.46 -22.37 -12.93
N PHE A 66 4.02 -21.22 -13.46
CA PHE A 66 3.25 -20.23 -12.70
C PHE A 66 1.82 -20.71 -12.44
N SER A 67 1.21 -21.43 -13.36
CA SER A 67 -0.11 -22.02 -13.15
C SER A 67 -0.06 -23.10 -12.05
N PHE A 68 0.93 -23.99 -12.06
CA PHE A 68 1.13 -25.01 -11.04
C PHE A 68 1.46 -24.40 -9.69
N PHE A 69 2.36 -23.41 -9.66
CA PHE A 69 2.66 -22.66 -8.45
C PHE A 69 1.41 -22.00 -7.88
N ALA A 70 0.57 -21.39 -8.72
CA ALA A 70 -0.67 -20.76 -8.28
C ALA A 70 -1.64 -21.77 -7.65
N VAL A 71 -1.78 -22.95 -8.26
CA VAL A 71 -2.58 -24.05 -7.72
C VAL A 71 -2.01 -24.52 -6.38
N TYR A 72 -0.72 -24.85 -6.34
CA TYR A 72 -0.01 -25.32 -5.15
C TYR A 72 -0.16 -24.33 -3.99
N MET A 73 0.22 -23.07 -4.18
CA MET A 73 0.13 -22.06 -3.12
C MET A 73 -1.30 -21.79 -2.68
N SER A 74 -2.28 -21.87 -3.59
CA SER A 74 -3.70 -21.69 -3.22
C SER A 74 -4.24 -22.77 -2.27
N HIS A 75 -3.54 -23.90 -2.10
CA HIS A 75 -3.87 -24.89 -1.07
C HIS A 75 -3.33 -24.50 0.31
N HIS A 76 -2.25 -23.72 0.37
CA HIS A 76 -1.56 -23.37 1.60
C HIS A 76 -1.89 -21.96 2.11
N ILE A 77 -2.24 -21.04 1.21
CA ILE A 77 -2.56 -19.64 1.53
C ILE A 77 -3.81 -19.17 0.78
N ASN A 78 -4.32 -18.00 1.18
CA ASN A 78 -5.46 -17.39 0.49
C ASN A 78 -5.13 -17.14 -1.00
N PRO A 79 -5.99 -17.58 -1.95
CA PRO A 79 -5.76 -17.36 -3.38
C PRO A 79 -5.59 -15.89 -3.80
N ARG A 80 -6.12 -14.94 -3.01
CA ARG A 80 -5.88 -13.50 -3.25
C ARG A 80 -4.43 -13.09 -2.99
N SER A 81 -3.77 -13.75 -2.03
CA SER A 81 -2.36 -13.49 -1.71
C SER A 81 -1.42 -14.03 -2.79
N VAL A 82 -1.81 -15.11 -3.47
CA VAL A 82 -1.03 -15.73 -4.57
C VAL A 82 -0.78 -14.74 -5.71
N ASP A 83 -1.76 -13.88 -6.03
CA ASP A 83 -1.62 -12.84 -7.06
C ASP A 83 -0.58 -11.77 -6.68
N ALA A 84 -0.51 -11.42 -5.40
CA ALA A 84 0.52 -10.55 -4.87
C ALA A 84 1.90 -11.24 -4.88
N TYR A 85 1.96 -12.55 -4.61
CA TYR A 85 3.19 -13.33 -4.68
C TYR A 85 3.73 -13.35 -6.11
N LEU A 86 2.90 -13.68 -7.11
CA LEU A 86 3.29 -13.64 -8.51
C LEU A 86 3.74 -12.26 -8.97
N SER A 87 3.17 -11.19 -8.41
CA SER A 87 3.66 -9.82 -8.62
C SER A 87 5.08 -9.62 -8.12
N GLY A 88 5.36 -10.07 -6.90
CA GLY A 88 6.69 -9.98 -6.30
C GLY A 88 7.72 -10.84 -7.02
N ILE A 89 7.35 -12.07 -7.38
CA ILE A 89 8.18 -13.00 -8.15
C ILE A 89 8.56 -12.37 -9.49
N CYS A 90 7.57 -11.84 -10.24
CA CYS A 90 7.85 -11.17 -11.52
C CYS A 90 8.80 -9.99 -11.34
N ASN A 91 8.62 -9.17 -10.31
CA ASN A 91 9.48 -8.01 -10.09
C ASN A 91 10.93 -8.40 -9.81
N GLN A 92 11.17 -9.47 -9.06
CA GLN A 92 12.51 -9.95 -8.72
C GLN A 92 13.17 -10.73 -9.86
N LEU A 93 12.39 -11.46 -10.65
CA LEU A 93 12.90 -12.28 -11.75
C LEU A 93 13.09 -11.51 -13.05
N GLU A 94 12.40 -10.40 -13.26
CA GLU A 94 12.43 -9.60 -14.49
C GLU A 94 13.84 -9.19 -14.97
N PRO A 95 14.80 -8.83 -14.10
CA PRO A 95 16.18 -8.56 -14.52
C PRO A 95 16.88 -9.76 -15.18
N HIS A 96 16.50 -10.99 -14.81
CA HIS A 96 17.08 -12.24 -15.32
C HIS A 96 16.23 -12.87 -16.43
N PHE A 97 14.91 -12.70 -16.36
CA PHE A 97 13.92 -13.27 -17.26
C PHE A 97 12.96 -12.16 -17.75
N PRO A 98 13.32 -11.40 -18.80
CA PRO A 98 12.56 -10.22 -19.24
C PRO A 98 11.09 -10.52 -19.60
N ASN A 99 10.81 -11.75 -20.03
CA ASN A 99 9.47 -12.18 -20.44
C ASN A 99 8.55 -12.58 -19.27
N VAL A 100 9.04 -12.60 -18.03
CA VAL A 100 8.30 -13.12 -16.86
C VAL A 100 6.94 -12.43 -16.66
N ARG A 101 6.85 -11.13 -16.94
CA ARG A 101 5.57 -10.39 -16.84
C ARG A 101 4.58 -10.79 -17.93
N THR A 102 5.06 -11.06 -19.14
CA THR A 102 4.23 -11.54 -20.25
C THR A 102 3.67 -12.91 -19.91
N ILE A 103 4.51 -13.80 -19.38
CA ILE A 103 4.15 -15.14 -18.94
C ILE A 103 3.10 -15.10 -17.82
N ARG A 104 3.28 -14.23 -16.82
CA ARG A 104 2.25 -14.02 -15.78
C ARG A 104 0.91 -13.56 -16.36
N LYS A 105 0.94 -12.70 -17.37
CA LYS A 105 -0.27 -12.19 -18.04
C LYS A 105 -0.88 -13.22 -19.01
N GLY A 106 -0.22 -14.35 -19.22
CA GLY A 106 -0.72 -15.46 -20.03
C GLY A 106 -2.13 -15.89 -19.62
N LEU A 107 -2.90 -16.36 -20.60
CA LEU A 107 -4.29 -16.75 -20.39
C LEU A 107 -4.40 -17.92 -19.42
N LEU A 108 -3.46 -18.87 -19.49
CA LEU A 108 -3.42 -20.04 -18.62
C LEU A 108 -3.28 -19.62 -17.16
N VAL A 109 -2.27 -18.80 -16.83
CA VAL A 109 -2.01 -18.30 -15.47
C VAL A 109 -3.23 -17.53 -14.94
N SER A 110 -3.76 -16.62 -15.76
CA SER A 110 -4.92 -15.78 -15.37
C SER A 110 -6.17 -16.61 -15.08
N ARG A 111 -6.49 -17.59 -15.93
CA ARG A 111 -7.64 -18.49 -15.73
C ARG A 111 -7.43 -19.40 -14.52
N THR A 112 -6.22 -19.90 -14.31
CA THR A 112 -5.88 -20.73 -13.15
C THR A 112 -6.05 -19.97 -11.85
N ILE A 113 -5.54 -18.73 -11.74
CA ILE A 113 -5.76 -17.88 -10.56
C ILE A 113 -7.25 -17.61 -10.33
N CYS A 114 -8.02 -17.35 -11.40
CA CYS A 114 -9.47 -17.18 -11.31
C CYS A 114 -10.15 -18.44 -10.78
N GLY A 115 -9.76 -19.62 -11.28
CA GLY A 115 -10.21 -20.93 -10.78
C GLY A 115 -9.88 -21.12 -9.30
N CYS A 116 -8.65 -20.87 -8.87
CA CYS A 116 -8.23 -20.95 -7.47
C CYS A 116 -9.04 -20.01 -6.56
N LYS A 117 -9.29 -18.76 -7.00
CA LYS A 117 -10.13 -17.80 -6.29
C LYS A 117 -11.58 -18.28 -6.15
N ARG A 118 -12.12 -19.02 -7.12
CA ARG A 118 -13.47 -19.62 -7.05
C ARG A 118 -13.51 -20.87 -6.17
N LEU A 119 -12.50 -21.74 -6.27
CA LEU A 119 -12.44 -23.01 -5.55
C LEU A 119 -12.13 -22.84 -4.06
N ARG A 120 -11.23 -21.91 -3.71
CA ARG A 120 -10.65 -21.77 -2.35
C ARG A 120 -10.72 -20.34 -1.81
N GLY A 121 -11.37 -19.43 -2.53
CA GLY A 121 -11.51 -18.06 -2.07
C GLY A 121 -12.41 -17.97 -0.85
N THR A 122 -11.97 -17.22 0.15
CA THR A 122 -12.79 -16.89 1.30
C THR A 122 -13.49 -15.53 1.12
N PRO A 123 -14.73 -15.37 1.61
CA PRO A 123 -15.38 -14.07 1.69
C PRO A 123 -14.51 -13.06 2.43
N VAL A 124 -14.55 -11.79 2.00
CA VAL A 124 -13.84 -10.72 2.72
C VAL A 124 -14.54 -10.49 4.05
N LYS A 125 -13.89 -10.87 5.16
CA LYS A 125 -14.35 -10.48 6.50
C LYS A 125 -13.97 -9.02 6.74
N ARG A 126 -14.93 -8.11 6.60
CA ARG A 126 -14.73 -6.68 6.90
C ARG A 126 -14.93 -6.44 8.39
N LYS A 127 -14.00 -5.72 9.02
CA LYS A 127 -14.21 -5.18 10.38
C LYS A 127 -15.26 -4.06 10.29
N LEU A 128 -16.04 -3.89 11.36
CA LEU A 128 -16.94 -2.74 11.48
C LEU A 128 -16.11 -1.44 11.44
N PRO A 129 -16.63 -0.38 10.81
CA PRO A 129 -15.96 0.92 10.83
C PRO A 129 -15.91 1.45 12.27
N LEU A 130 -14.83 2.14 12.60
CA LEU A 130 -14.75 2.92 13.83
C LEU A 130 -15.76 4.08 13.72
N SER A 131 -16.72 4.16 14.65
CA SER A 131 -17.73 5.21 14.68
C SER A 131 -17.38 6.30 15.71
N THR A 132 -18.03 7.45 15.60
CA THR A 132 -17.92 8.52 16.61
C THR A 132 -18.33 8.03 18.00
N ASP A 133 -19.38 7.20 18.10
CA ASP A 133 -19.79 6.62 19.38
C ASP A 133 -18.70 5.73 19.98
N GLY A 134 -17.99 4.98 19.14
CA GLY A 134 -16.82 4.21 19.55
C GLY A 134 -15.69 5.09 20.08
N LEU A 135 -15.45 6.26 19.46
CA LEU A 135 -14.47 7.22 19.96
C LEU A 135 -14.88 7.82 21.30
N LEU A 136 -16.14 8.21 21.45
CA LEU A 136 -16.68 8.75 22.71
C LEU A 136 -16.57 7.73 23.85
N HIS A 137 -16.81 6.45 23.56
CA HIS A 137 -16.62 5.38 24.53
C HIS A 137 -15.15 5.28 24.98
N VAL A 138 -14.20 5.27 24.04
CA VAL A 138 -12.76 5.20 24.36
C VAL A 138 -12.30 6.45 25.12
N ILE A 139 -12.79 7.64 24.75
CA ILE A 139 -12.50 8.88 25.49
C ILE A 139 -12.99 8.75 26.93
N LYS A 140 -14.26 8.39 27.12
CA LYS A 140 -14.85 8.27 28.46
C LYS A 140 -14.09 7.29 29.37
N ASP A 141 -13.60 6.20 28.80
CA ASP A 141 -12.89 5.17 29.55
C ASP A 141 -11.45 5.58 29.91
N LEU A 142 -10.79 6.40 29.07
CA LEU A 142 -9.36 6.70 29.18
C LEU A 142 -9.04 8.16 29.54
N GLU A 143 -10.00 9.09 29.51
CA GLU A 143 -9.75 10.54 29.69
C GLU A 143 -9.14 10.90 31.04
N LEU A 144 -9.50 10.14 32.09
CA LEU A 144 -8.99 10.34 33.44
C LEU A 144 -7.73 9.51 33.74
N SER A 145 -7.31 8.63 32.82
CA SER A 145 -6.12 7.81 33.05
C SER A 145 -4.88 8.69 33.14
N SER A 146 -4.06 8.46 34.16
CA SER A 146 -2.74 9.10 34.26
C SER A 146 -1.67 8.40 33.43
N ASP A 147 -1.94 7.16 33.00
CA ASP A 147 -1.00 6.29 32.30
C ASP A 147 -0.56 6.88 30.95
N HIS A 148 0.70 6.64 30.60
CA HIS A 148 1.26 7.16 29.36
C HIS A 148 0.71 6.43 28.13
N ASP A 149 0.59 5.11 28.18
CA ASP A 149 0.18 4.29 27.05
C ASP A 149 -1.30 4.51 26.74
N ASP A 150 -2.13 4.74 27.76
CA ASP A 150 -3.54 5.13 27.58
C ASP A 150 -3.67 6.47 26.86
N LYS A 151 -2.90 7.48 27.28
CA LYS A 151 -2.87 8.80 26.62
C LYS A 151 -2.33 8.71 25.20
N LEU A 152 -1.30 7.90 24.97
CA LEU A 152 -0.71 7.68 23.66
C LEU A 152 -1.71 6.99 22.73
N PHE A 153 -2.38 5.94 23.20
CA PHE A 153 -3.41 5.23 22.44
C PHE A 153 -4.58 6.15 22.09
N LEU A 154 -5.08 6.92 23.07
CA LEU A 154 -6.14 7.90 22.85
C LEU A 154 -5.72 8.97 21.82
N THR A 155 -4.48 9.44 21.90
CA THR A 155 -3.94 10.38 20.91
C THR A 155 -3.87 9.73 19.53
N GLN A 156 -3.34 8.51 19.40
CA GLN A 156 -3.18 7.81 18.13
C GLN A 156 -4.53 7.50 17.47
N ILE A 157 -5.54 7.06 18.23
CA ILE A 157 -6.85 6.73 17.66
C ILE A 157 -7.59 7.98 17.17
N LEU A 158 -7.56 9.07 17.94
CA LEU A 158 -8.19 10.34 17.55
C LEU A 158 -7.46 10.98 16.37
N THR A 159 -6.13 11.02 16.41
CA THR A 159 -5.30 11.54 15.31
C THR A 159 -5.51 10.71 14.03
N GLY A 160 -5.54 9.39 14.17
CA GLY A 160 -5.75 8.47 13.05
C GLY A 160 -7.12 8.61 12.42
N PHE A 161 -8.16 8.75 13.24
CA PHE A 161 -9.52 8.93 12.78
C PHE A 161 -9.73 10.29 12.12
N HIS A 162 -9.37 11.39 12.78
CA HIS A 162 -9.60 12.74 12.26
C HIS A 162 -8.62 13.11 11.13
N GLY A 163 -7.39 12.58 11.15
CA GLY A 163 -6.40 12.76 10.09
C GLY A 163 -6.53 11.74 8.94
N LEU A 164 -7.46 10.78 9.04
CA LEU A 164 -7.61 9.64 8.11
C LEU A 164 -6.27 8.95 7.80
N LEU A 165 -5.46 8.75 8.85
CA LEU A 165 -4.14 8.16 8.74
C LEU A 165 -4.19 6.64 8.64
N ARG A 166 -3.22 6.08 7.91
CA ARG A 166 -2.97 4.63 7.93
C ARG A 166 -2.21 4.26 9.20
N LEU A 167 -2.32 3.00 9.61
CA LEU A 167 -1.62 2.50 10.81
C LEU A 167 -0.10 2.73 10.75
N VAL A 168 0.51 2.56 9.57
CA VAL A 168 1.95 2.78 9.35
C VAL A 168 2.35 4.26 9.43
N GLU A 169 1.40 5.19 9.35
CA GLU A 169 1.62 6.64 9.46
C GLU A 169 1.49 7.10 10.93
N LEU A 170 0.86 6.28 11.80
CA LEU A 170 0.64 6.56 13.22
C LEU A 170 1.77 6.06 14.14
N GLY A 171 2.65 5.22 13.62
CA GLY A 171 3.67 4.57 14.43
C GLY A 171 4.81 3.98 13.61
N MET A 172 5.83 3.54 14.34
CA MET A 172 6.99 2.87 13.76
C MET A 172 6.69 1.36 13.63
N PRO A 173 7.05 0.71 12.50
CA PRO A 173 6.91 -0.74 12.39
C PRO A 173 7.70 -1.50 13.47
N ASP A 174 7.11 -2.59 13.99
CA ASP A 174 7.79 -3.46 14.95
C ASP A 174 9.11 -4.03 14.40
N PRO A 175 9.17 -4.58 13.17
CA PRO A 175 10.40 -5.15 12.64
C PRO A 175 11.43 -4.05 12.37
N LYS A 176 12.58 -4.14 13.04
CA LYS A 176 13.68 -3.15 12.91
C LYS A 176 14.08 -2.88 11.45
N LYS A 177 14.08 -3.90 10.60
CA LYS A 177 14.42 -3.80 9.16
C LYS A 177 13.45 -2.97 8.31
N HIS A 178 12.24 -2.72 8.81
CA HIS A 178 11.23 -1.90 8.12
C HIS A 178 11.14 -0.48 8.70
N ARG A 179 11.93 -0.18 9.74
CA ARG A 179 11.95 1.15 10.36
C ARG A 179 12.70 2.12 9.46
N ASN A 180 12.02 3.19 9.07
CA ASN A 180 12.62 4.26 8.31
C ASN A 180 12.33 5.60 8.99
N TRP A 181 13.36 6.18 9.61
CA TRP A 181 13.26 7.45 10.31
C TRP A 181 12.84 8.61 9.41
N ARG A 182 13.11 8.54 8.10
CA ARG A 182 12.67 9.56 7.15
C ARG A 182 11.17 9.56 6.91
N LYS A 183 10.48 8.47 7.25
CA LYS A 183 9.01 8.34 7.13
C LYS A 183 8.28 8.64 8.45
N PHE A 184 9.03 8.89 9.51
CA PHE A 184 8.48 9.02 10.85
C PHE A 184 8.00 10.44 11.13
N THR A 185 6.75 10.58 11.54
CA THR A 185 6.17 11.85 11.98
C THR A 185 6.87 12.34 13.23
N LEU A 186 7.51 13.50 13.15
CA LEU A 186 8.21 14.09 14.30
C LEU A 186 7.25 14.89 15.17
N ARG A 187 7.30 14.70 16.48
CA ARG A 187 6.57 15.52 17.46
C ARG A 187 6.89 17.01 17.32
N SER A 188 8.12 17.35 16.96
CA SER A 188 8.55 18.73 16.73
C SER A 188 7.85 19.41 15.55
N SER A 189 7.20 18.65 14.67
CA SER A 189 6.41 19.21 13.57
C SER A 189 5.00 19.62 13.97
N VAL A 190 4.59 19.36 15.22
CA VAL A 190 3.25 19.71 15.70
C VAL A 190 3.13 21.21 15.89
N GLU A 191 2.16 21.80 15.21
CA GLU A 191 1.79 23.21 15.30
C GLU A 191 0.34 23.32 15.78
N TRP A 192 0.13 24.10 16.85
CA TRP A 192 -1.22 24.45 17.30
C TRP A 192 -1.75 25.59 16.43
N LEU A 193 -2.86 25.35 15.73
CA LEU A 193 -3.52 26.35 14.90
C LEU A 193 -4.63 27.07 15.67
N SER A 194 -5.27 26.38 16.60
CA SER A 194 -6.29 26.92 17.51
C SER A 194 -6.36 26.08 18.79
N SER A 195 -7.26 26.42 19.71
CA SER A 195 -7.52 25.65 20.94
C SER A 195 -8.04 24.23 20.69
N SER A 196 -8.60 23.96 19.50
CA SER A 196 -9.19 22.67 19.12
C SER A 196 -8.53 22.02 17.91
N THR A 197 -7.55 22.68 17.30
CA THR A 197 -6.94 22.23 16.04
C THR A 197 -5.43 22.30 16.13
N TYR A 198 -4.80 21.18 15.77
CA TYR A 198 -3.36 21.11 15.53
C TYR A 198 -3.09 20.53 14.14
N ALA A 199 -1.89 20.78 13.65
CA ALA A 199 -1.36 20.23 12.40
C ALA A 199 0.02 19.64 12.64
N PHE A 200 0.45 18.74 11.75
CA PHE A 200 1.81 18.19 11.75
C PHE A 200 2.24 17.77 10.35
N ILE A 201 3.54 17.55 10.16
CA ILE A 201 4.09 17.13 8.87
C ILE A 201 4.12 15.61 8.83
N LEU A 202 3.47 15.02 7.82
CA LEU A 202 3.69 13.63 7.47
C LEU A 202 4.78 13.55 6.39
N PRO A 203 5.99 13.04 6.71
CA PRO A 203 7.11 13.10 5.77
C PRO A 203 6.94 12.23 4.53
N ALA A 204 6.18 11.14 4.65
CA ALA A 204 5.91 10.23 3.55
C ALA A 204 4.56 9.56 3.75
N HIS A 205 3.83 9.37 2.65
CA HIS A 205 2.63 8.55 2.63
C HIS A 205 2.64 7.63 1.40
N LYS A 206 1.83 6.57 1.41
CA LYS A 206 1.88 5.54 0.35
C LYS A 206 1.61 6.08 -1.07
N ALA A 207 0.93 7.22 -1.19
CA ALA A 207 0.65 7.89 -2.46
C ALA A 207 1.63 9.03 -2.77
N ASP A 208 2.65 9.25 -1.93
CA ASP A 208 3.71 10.23 -2.15
C ASP A 208 4.74 9.69 -3.14
N ILE A 209 4.51 9.93 -4.43
CA ILE A 209 5.47 9.54 -5.47
C ILE A 209 6.57 10.60 -5.60
N THR A 210 6.28 11.85 -5.21
CA THR A 210 7.17 13.01 -5.37
C THR A 210 8.00 13.33 -4.13
N PHE A 211 7.72 12.71 -2.98
CA PHE A 211 8.36 12.98 -1.68
C PHE A 211 8.20 14.43 -1.21
N GLU A 212 7.11 15.09 -1.60
CA GLU A 212 6.89 16.51 -1.29
C GLU A 212 6.42 16.73 0.15
N SER A 213 6.16 15.64 0.90
CA SER A 213 5.60 15.63 2.25
C SER A 213 4.22 16.28 2.33
N ASN A 214 3.41 15.90 3.31
CA ASN A 214 2.05 16.41 3.44
C ASN A 214 1.78 16.98 4.83
N LYS A 215 1.42 18.26 4.89
CA LYS A 215 0.90 18.87 6.13
C LYS A 215 -0.50 18.34 6.40
N ILE A 216 -0.68 17.66 7.53
CA ILE A 216 -1.98 17.18 7.98
C ILE A 216 -2.67 18.24 8.79
N LEU A 217 -3.86 18.61 8.31
CA LEU A 217 -4.86 19.35 9.06
C LEU A 217 -5.92 18.34 9.51
N GLY A 218 -6.42 18.45 10.73
CA GLY A 218 -7.65 17.76 11.17
C GLY A 218 -8.88 18.34 10.44
N ALA A 219 -8.96 18.13 9.12
CA ALA A 219 -9.77 18.91 8.20
C ALA A 219 -11.00 18.16 7.67
N THR A 220 -11.88 18.93 7.03
CA THR A 220 -13.12 18.44 6.42
C THR A 220 -12.85 17.48 5.26
N PRO A 221 -13.81 16.58 4.94
CA PRO A 221 -13.71 15.61 3.84
C PRO A 221 -13.22 16.20 2.49
N ALA A 222 -13.63 17.42 2.16
CA ALA A 222 -13.26 18.10 0.90
C ALA A 222 -11.76 18.44 0.83
N VAL A 223 -11.15 18.87 1.94
CA VAL A 223 -9.72 19.19 2.03
C VAL A 223 -8.87 17.91 1.94
N ILE A 224 -9.36 16.81 2.51
CA ILE A 224 -8.67 15.51 2.44
C ILE A 224 -8.68 14.93 1.02
N GLN A 225 -9.74 15.19 0.24
CA GLN A 225 -9.81 14.76 -1.16
C GLN A 225 -8.90 15.61 -2.07
N ALA A 226 -8.83 16.92 -1.85
CA ALA A 226 -7.96 17.82 -2.60
C ALA A 226 -6.46 17.54 -2.40
N THR A 227 -6.08 16.97 -1.26
CA THR A 227 -4.68 16.64 -0.91
C THR A 227 -4.20 15.29 -1.46
N GLY A 228 -4.99 14.59 -2.28
CA GLY A 228 -4.56 13.39 -3.01
C GLY A 228 -4.31 12.13 -2.15
N ARG A 229 -4.65 12.16 -0.86
CA ARG A 229 -4.31 11.08 0.10
C ARG A 229 -5.03 9.75 -0.14
N TRP A 230 -6.19 9.80 -0.79
CA TRP A 230 -7.05 8.66 -1.08
C TRP A 230 -7.51 8.73 -2.53
N SER A 231 -7.57 7.58 -3.21
CA SER A 231 -8.27 7.54 -4.50
C SER A 231 -9.74 7.92 -4.27
N SER A 232 -10.30 8.73 -5.18
CA SER A 232 -11.70 9.20 -5.15
C SER A 232 -12.69 8.06 -4.87
N GLU A 233 -12.41 6.88 -5.41
CA GLU A 233 -13.24 5.69 -5.25
C GLU A 233 -13.16 5.07 -3.85
N ALA A 234 -11.97 4.98 -3.25
CA ALA A 234 -11.81 4.47 -1.88
C ALA A 234 -12.45 5.40 -0.85
N PHE A 235 -12.36 6.72 -1.06
CA PHE A 235 -12.98 7.72 -0.20
C PHE A 235 -14.52 7.66 -0.25
N ARG A 236 -15.10 7.56 -1.44
CA ARG A 236 -16.56 7.38 -1.64
C ARG A 236 -17.07 6.06 -1.04
N LEU A 237 -16.28 4.99 -1.13
CA LEU A 237 -16.60 3.71 -0.51
C LEU A 237 -16.55 3.75 1.02
N TYR A 238 -15.67 4.56 1.61
CA TYR A 238 -15.55 4.69 3.07
C TYR A 238 -16.67 5.54 3.66
N ILE A 239 -17.04 6.65 3.01
CA ILE A 239 -18.09 7.56 3.47
C ILE A 239 -19.51 6.98 3.28
N ARG A 240 -19.65 5.90 2.49
CA ARG A 240 -20.90 5.19 2.12
C ARG A 240 -22.17 5.64 2.88
N LYS A 241 -22.71 6.74 2.39
CA LYS A 241 -24.15 7.00 2.42
C LYS A 241 -24.75 6.06 1.37
N ASN A 242 -25.19 4.87 1.77
CA ASN A 242 -25.85 3.94 0.84
C ASN A 242 -27.14 4.62 0.34
N PRO A 243 -27.22 4.98 -0.95
CA PRO A 243 -28.32 5.82 -1.46
C PRO A 243 -29.68 5.14 -1.26
N ILE A 244 -29.75 3.81 -1.30
CA ILE A 244 -30.98 3.05 -1.06
C ILE A 244 -31.39 3.12 0.42
N LEU A 245 -30.42 2.99 1.34
CA LEU A 245 -30.71 3.13 2.78
C LEU A 245 -31.05 4.56 3.16
N LEU A 246 -30.42 5.56 2.54
CA LEU A 246 -30.79 6.97 2.74
C LEU A 246 -32.18 7.28 2.21
N GLN A 247 -32.53 6.75 1.04
CA GLN A 247 -33.85 6.93 0.47
C GLN A 247 -34.92 6.24 1.32
N ALA A 248 -34.65 5.03 1.83
CA ALA A 248 -35.53 4.36 2.78
C ALA A 248 -35.69 5.14 4.10
N LEU A 249 -34.61 5.74 4.62
CA LEU A 249 -34.65 6.57 5.83
C LEU A 249 -35.36 7.92 5.63
N LEU A 250 -35.21 8.54 4.45
CA LEU A 250 -35.79 9.84 4.14
C LEU A 250 -37.26 9.75 3.73
N PHE A 251 -37.68 8.64 3.13
CA PHE A 251 -39.01 8.49 2.53
C PHE A 251 -39.84 7.33 3.11
N GLY A 252 -39.27 6.51 4.00
CA GLY A 252 -39.97 5.37 4.63
C GLY A 252 -40.91 5.71 5.78
N ASN A 253 -40.87 6.95 6.29
CA ASN A 253 -41.73 7.40 7.41
C ASN A 253 -42.99 8.16 6.98
N HIS A 254 -43.37 8.14 5.70
CA HIS A 254 -44.60 8.78 5.21
C HIS A 254 -45.81 7.85 5.09
N GLY A 255 -45.87 6.81 5.92
CA GLY A 255 -47.00 5.89 6.00
C GLY A 255 -47.46 5.67 7.43
N ASN A 256 -48.23 6.63 7.95
CA ASN A 256 -49.37 6.45 8.87
C ASN A 256 -50.13 7.78 8.99
#